data_AF-A0A534VIJ3-F1
#
_entry.id   AF-A0A534VIJ3-F1
#
_cell.length_a   1.000
_cell.length_b   1.000
_cell.length_c   1.000
_cell.angle_alpha   90.00
_cell.angle_beta   90.00
_cell.angle_gamma   90.00
#
_symmetry.space_group_name_H-M   'P 1'
#
loop_
_entity.id
_entity.type
_entity.pdbx_description
1 polymer ?
#
loop_
_entity_poly.entity_id
_entity_poly.type
_entity_poly.pdbx_seq_one_letter_code
_entity_poly.pdbx_strand_id
1 'polypeptide(L)'
;MRFSVEDAIAAGLWIALGILALLSASDYRSTRAFLDTSERVNHAHEVVEQLDHLLGEMTDAETGQRGYLITGSVRYLAPHEQATARIADTLHAIRVLTADDAAQQERLNRLVPEVASRLRIMRETMDVYDQQGFAAARQHVLTDRGKNVMDAIRELVDEMQRAERTVLLDRSSAAHTSAQLTL
;
A
#
# COMPACT_ATOMS: atom_id res chain seq x y z
N MET A 1 -3.09 -51.30 47.83
CA MET A 1 -2.54 -51.50 46.46
C MET A 1 -1.09 -51.04 46.49
N ARG A 2 -0.12 -51.95 46.30
CA ARG A 2 1.29 -51.58 46.09
C ARG A 2 1.42 -51.30 44.60
N PHE A 3 1.56 -50.03 44.22
CA PHE A 3 1.95 -49.70 42.85
C PHE A 3 3.28 -50.39 42.56
N SER A 4 3.34 -51.20 41.49
CA SER A 4 4.61 -51.78 41.06
C SER A 4 5.48 -50.66 40.50
N VAL A 5 6.80 -50.80 40.61
CA VAL A 5 7.76 -49.81 40.09
C VAL A 5 7.53 -49.57 38.58
N GLU A 6 7.06 -50.61 37.88
CA GLU A 6 6.70 -50.57 36.46
C GLU A 6 5.51 -49.63 36.16
N ASP A 7 4.47 -49.62 36.99
CA ASP A 7 3.29 -48.75 36.81
C ASP A 7 3.65 -47.27 37.01
N ALA A 8 4.58 -46.98 37.93
CA ALA A 8 5.06 -45.64 38.20
C ALA A 8 5.91 -45.10 37.04
N ILE A 9 6.76 -45.94 36.44
CA ILE A 9 7.56 -45.57 35.25
C ILE A 9 6.63 -45.32 34.05
N ALA A 10 5.65 -46.20 33.83
CA ALA A 10 4.69 -46.04 32.74
C ALA A 10 3.86 -44.76 32.87
N ALA A 11 3.37 -44.44 34.08
CA ALA A 11 2.63 -43.21 34.34
C ALA A 11 3.47 -41.95 34.07
N GLY A 12 4.74 -41.94 34.51
CA GLY A 12 5.66 -40.83 34.23
C GLY A 12 5.92 -40.64 32.73
N LEU A 13 6.02 -41.73 31.98
CA LEU A 13 6.25 -41.70 30.53
C LEU A 13 5.02 -41.14 29.76
N TRP A 14 3.81 -41.50 30.18
CA TRP A 14 2.57 -40.92 29.63
C TRP A 14 2.42 -39.44 29.95
N ILE A 15 2.79 -39.01 31.16
CA ILE A 15 2.79 -37.59 31.53
C ILE A 15 3.79 -36.80 30.68
N ALA A 16 5.01 -37.33 30.49
CA ALA A 16 6.03 -36.70 29.66
C ALA A 16 5.58 -36.58 28.19
N LEU A 17 4.97 -37.62 27.63
CA LEU A 17 4.39 -37.59 26.28
C LEU A 17 3.25 -36.59 26.15
N GLY A 18 2.38 -36.48 27.17
CA GLY A 18 1.31 -35.49 27.21
C GLY A 18 1.84 -34.05 27.22
N ILE A 19 2.87 -33.77 28.02
CA ILE A 19 3.53 -32.46 28.05
C ILE A 19 4.18 -32.14 26.70
N LEU A 20 4.90 -33.09 26.09
CA LEU A 20 5.49 -32.91 24.76
C LEU A 20 4.45 -32.64 23.67
N ALA A 21 3.33 -33.36 23.70
CA ALA A 21 2.23 -33.14 22.76
C ALA A 21 1.58 -31.76 22.92
N LEU A 22 1.41 -31.29 24.17
CA LEU A 22 0.90 -29.93 24.45
C LEU A 22 1.87 -28.84 23.99
N LEU A 23 3.17 -29.01 24.25
CA LEU A 23 4.20 -28.09 23.78
C LEU A 23 4.26 -28.05 22.25
N SER A 24 4.21 -29.20 21.58
CA SER A 24 4.21 -29.28 20.12
C SER A 24 2.94 -28.69 19.50
N ALA A 25 1.77 -28.88 20.11
CA ALA A 25 0.53 -28.25 19.65
C ALA A 25 0.53 -26.72 19.85
N SER A 26 1.12 -26.24 20.95
CA SER A 26 1.29 -24.81 21.21
C SER A 26 2.27 -24.17 20.22
N ASP A 27 3.40 -24.83 19.96
CA ASP A 27 4.42 -24.39 19.00
C ASP A 27 3.89 -24.37 17.57
N TYR A 28 3.08 -25.37 17.20
CA TYR A 28 2.43 -25.45 15.88
C TYR A 28 1.40 -24.33 15.66
N ARG A 29 0.61 -23.99 16.70
CA ARG A 29 -0.32 -22.85 16.64
C ARG A 29 0.42 -21.52 16.56
N SER A 30 1.48 -21.36 17.36
CA SER A 30 2.31 -20.15 17.38
C SER A 30 3.03 -19.92 16.06
N THR A 31 3.60 -20.96 15.46
CA THR A 31 4.32 -20.86 14.19
C THR A 31 3.38 -20.55 13.01
N ARG A 32 2.20 -21.19 12.96
CA ARG A 32 1.21 -20.86 11.92
C ARG A 32 0.60 -19.47 12.08
N ALA A 33 0.32 -19.04 13.31
CA ALA A 33 -0.17 -17.68 13.57
C ALA A 33 0.91 -16.62 13.24
N PHE A 34 2.18 -16.93 13.49
CA PHE A 34 3.31 -16.07 13.14
C PHE A 34 3.47 -15.92 11.62
N LEU A 35 3.43 -17.02 10.86
CA LEU A 35 3.57 -17.00 9.40
C LEU A 35 2.43 -16.26 8.68
N ASP A 36 1.15 -16.50 9.03
CA ASP A 36 -0.01 -15.76 8.46
C ASP A 36 0.05 -14.26 8.79
N THR A 37 0.59 -13.92 9.97
CA THR A 37 0.72 -12.53 10.40
C THR A 37 1.82 -11.81 9.63
N SER A 38 2.96 -12.46 9.38
CA SER A 38 4.05 -11.87 8.60
C SER A 38 3.67 -11.64 7.13
N GLU A 39 2.98 -12.58 6.48
CA GLU A 39 2.55 -12.41 5.08
C GLU A 39 1.59 -11.21 4.92
N ARG A 40 0.62 -11.07 5.83
CA ARG A 40 -0.34 -9.96 5.77
C ARG A 40 0.29 -8.60 6.10
N VAL A 41 1.26 -8.57 7.01
CA VAL A 41 2.02 -7.35 7.30
C VAL A 41 2.85 -6.91 6.08
N ASN A 42 3.55 -7.86 5.46
CA ASN A 42 4.30 -7.58 4.24
C ASN A 42 3.38 -7.10 3.12
N HIS A 43 2.22 -7.74 2.96
CA HIS A 43 1.22 -7.34 1.97
C HIS A 43 0.74 -5.89 2.17
N ALA A 44 0.37 -5.51 3.40
CA ALA A 44 -0.04 -4.14 3.70
C ALA A 44 1.08 -3.13 3.43
N HIS A 45 2.34 -3.49 3.68
CA HIS A 45 3.48 -2.66 3.30
C HIS A 45 3.64 -2.52 1.79
N GLU A 46 3.50 -3.60 1.02
CA GLU A 46 3.54 -3.57 -0.45
C GLU A 46 2.45 -2.66 -1.02
N VAL A 47 1.22 -2.71 -0.48
CA VAL A 47 0.13 -1.81 -0.92
C VAL A 47 0.48 -0.35 -0.65
N VAL A 48 0.99 -0.03 0.55
CA VAL A 48 1.39 1.33 0.91
C VAL A 48 2.53 1.83 0.01
N GLU A 49 3.52 0.99 -0.27
CA GLU A 49 4.64 1.32 -1.15
C GLU A 49 4.16 1.65 -2.57
N GLN A 50 3.26 0.85 -3.15
CA GLN A 50 2.73 1.13 -4.48
C GLN A 50 1.90 2.42 -4.53
N LEU A 51 1.19 2.74 -3.44
CA LEU A 51 0.47 4.01 -3.31
C LEU A 51 1.43 5.21 -3.23
N ASP A 52 2.54 5.08 -2.50
CA ASP A 52 3.60 6.11 -2.44
C ASP A 52 4.29 6.27 -3.80
N HIS A 53 4.56 5.18 -4.51
CA HIS A 53 5.09 5.22 -5.88
C HIS A 53 4.16 5.98 -6.83
N LEU A 54 2.86 5.71 -6.77
CA LEU A 54 1.88 6.43 -7.59
C LEU A 54 1.93 7.95 -7.33
N LEU A 55 1.99 8.39 -6.07
CA LEU A 55 2.12 9.81 -5.74
C LEU A 55 3.44 10.42 -6.22
N GLY A 56 4.54 9.66 -6.12
CA GLY A 56 5.84 10.04 -6.65
C GLY A 56 5.78 10.28 -8.16
N GLU A 57 5.21 9.33 -8.90
CA GLU A 57 5.06 9.43 -10.36
C GLU A 57 4.17 10.59 -10.78
N MET A 58 3.05 10.82 -10.08
CA MET A 58 2.22 12.00 -10.32
C MET A 58 2.98 13.32 -10.10
N THR A 59 3.87 13.34 -9.11
CA THR A 59 4.70 14.50 -8.79
C THR A 59 5.81 14.73 -9.82
N ASP A 60 6.46 13.66 -10.28
CA ASP A 60 7.44 13.71 -11.38
C ASP A 60 6.79 14.21 -12.67
N ALA A 61 5.57 13.73 -12.95
CA ALA A 61 4.79 14.17 -14.09
C ALA A 61 4.46 15.66 -14.06
N GLU A 62 4.08 16.17 -12.90
CA GLU A 62 3.84 17.59 -12.67
C GLU A 62 5.12 18.42 -12.77
N THR A 63 6.22 17.91 -12.22
CA THR A 63 7.52 18.58 -12.22
C THR A 63 8.05 18.75 -13.64
N GLY A 64 8.00 17.69 -14.44
CA GLY A 64 8.41 17.75 -15.85
C GLY A 64 7.55 18.71 -16.67
N GLN A 65 6.23 18.64 -16.50
CA GLN A 65 5.28 19.55 -17.16
C GLN A 65 5.56 21.02 -16.81
N ARG A 66 5.74 21.35 -15.52
CA ARG A 66 6.07 22.72 -15.09
C ARG A 66 7.42 23.19 -15.63
N GLY A 67 8.43 22.31 -15.63
CA GLY A 67 9.74 22.61 -16.21
C GLY A 67 9.65 22.95 -17.70
N TYR A 68 8.85 22.21 -18.46
CA TYR A 68 8.57 22.51 -19.87
C TYR A 68 7.87 23.86 -20.03
N LEU A 69 6.79 24.12 -19.29
CA LEU A 69 6.06 25.38 -19.38
C LEU A 69 6.93 26.61 -19.05
N ILE A 70 7.81 26.49 -18.06
CA ILE A 70 8.68 27.61 -17.63
C ILE A 70 9.79 27.89 -18.64
N THR A 71 10.37 26.83 -19.23
CA THR A 71 11.60 26.95 -20.02
C THR A 71 11.39 26.87 -21.53
N GLY A 72 10.26 26.30 -21.97
CA GLY A 72 10.01 25.93 -23.37
C GLY A 72 10.91 24.80 -23.89
N SER A 73 11.71 24.16 -23.04
CA SER A 73 12.67 23.14 -23.47
C SER A 73 12.13 21.74 -23.27
N VAL A 74 11.99 21.01 -24.38
CA VAL A 74 11.47 19.61 -24.43
C VAL A 74 12.23 18.66 -23.50
N ARG A 75 13.51 18.93 -23.18
CA ARG A 75 14.28 18.09 -22.25
C ARG A 75 13.64 17.95 -20.86
N TYR A 76 12.84 18.95 -20.44
CA TYR A 76 12.13 18.89 -19.17
C TYR A 76 10.88 18.01 -19.21
N LEU A 77 10.45 17.51 -20.38
CA LEU A 77 9.34 16.56 -20.50
C LEU A 77 9.75 15.12 -20.16
N ALA A 78 11.04 14.79 -20.11
CA ALA A 78 11.49 13.43 -19.84
C ALA A 78 10.91 12.82 -18.53
N PRO A 79 10.90 13.53 -17.38
CA PRO A 79 10.22 13.03 -16.18
C PRO A 79 8.71 12.82 -16.37
N HIS A 80 8.06 13.68 -17.17
CA HIS A 80 6.63 13.57 -17.46
C HIS A 80 6.28 12.33 -18.27
N GLU A 81 7.00 12.10 -19.35
CA GLU A 81 6.79 10.94 -20.21
C GLU A 81 7.07 9.63 -19.46
N GLN A 82 8.19 9.59 -18.73
CA GLN A 82 8.59 8.40 -17.96
C GLN A 82 7.60 8.06 -16.85
N ALA A 83 7.15 9.06 -16.09
CA ALA A 83 6.17 8.84 -15.03
C ALA A 83 4.80 8.42 -15.60
N THR A 84 4.33 9.08 -16.66
CA THR A 84 3.05 8.74 -17.32
C THR A 84 3.04 7.30 -17.84
N ALA A 85 4.18 6.81 -18.33
CA ALA A 85 4.30 5.42 -18.79
C ALA A 85 4.17 4.39 -17.67
N ARG A 86 4.64 4.70 -16.46
CA ARG A 86 4.62 3.77 -15.31
C ARG A 86 3.32 3.78 -14.52
N ILE A 87 2.60 4.90 -14.48
CA ILE A 87 1.36 5.07 -13.69
C ILE A 87 0.33 3.97 -13.98
N ALA A 88 0.20 3.53 -15.24
CA ALA A 88 -0.74 2.47 -15.61
C ALA A 88 -0.37 1.11 -14.95
N ASP A 89 0.93 0.79 -14.93
CA ASP A 89 1.44 -0.43 -14.32
C ASP A 89 1.33 -0.35 -12.78
N THR A 90 1.63 0.80 -12.17
CA THR A 90 1.46 1.03 -10.73
C THR A 90 0.00 0.87 -10.31
N LEU A 91 -0.95 1.46 -11.05
CA LEU A 91 -2.39 1.28 -10.79
C LEU A 91 -2.83 -0.18 -10.94
N HIS A 92 -2.26 -0.91 -11.90
CA HIS A 92 -2.52 -2.34 -12.06
C HIS A 92 -1.96 -3.16 -10.89
N ALA A 93 -0.75 -2.85 -10.42
CA ALA A 93 -0.15 -3.50 -9.26
C ALA A 93 -1.01 -3.31 -8.00
N ILE A 94 -1.45 -2.07 -7.72
CA ILE A 94 -2.37 -1.78 -6.59
C ILE A 94 -3.67 -2.58 -6.75
N ARG A 95 -4.22 -2.67 -7.97
CA ARG A 95 -5.44 -3.43 -8.25
C ARG A 95 -5.30 -4.91 -7.93
N VAL A 96 -4.16 -5.51 -8.29
CA VAL A 96 -3.86 -6.93 -8.06
C VAL A 96 -3.60 -7.18 -6.58
N LEU A 97 -2.82 -6.33 -5.92
CA LEU A 97 -2.54 -6.46 -4.49
C LEU A 97 -3.83 -6.39 -3.67
N THR A 98 -4.71 -5.44 -3.97
CA THR A 98 -5.95 -5.23 -3.21
C THR A 98 -7.14 -6.08 -3.69
N ALA A 99 -6.91 -7.16 -4.44
CA ALA A 99 -7.98 -7.90 -5.12
C ALA A 99 -8.97 -8.59 -4.17
N ASP A 100 -8.55 -8.92 -2.95
CA ASP A 100 -9.35 -9.56 -1.90
C ASP A 100 -10.06 -8.55 -0.98
N ASP A 101 -9.77 -7.25 -1.08
CA ASP A 101 -10.40 -6.19 -0.31
C ASP A 101 -11.36 -5.34 -1.17
N ALA A 102 -12.66 -5.63 -1.05
CA ALA A 102 -13.70 -4.91 -1.78
C ALA A 102 -13.73 -3.39 -1.49
N ALA A 103 -13.39 -2.96 -0.27
CA ALA A 103 -13.35 -1.55 0.09
C ALA A 103 -12.14 -0.84 -0.55
N GLN A 104 -10.98 -1.50 -0.62
CA GLN A 104 -9.84 -0.97 -1.38
C GLN A 104 -10.13 -0.92 -2.88
N GLN A 105 -10.82 -1.92 -3.43
CA GLN A 105 -11.23 -1.90 -4.83
C GLN A 105 -12.16 -0.72 -5.15
N GLU A 106 -13.07 -0.37 -4.24
CA GLU A 106 -13.95 0.80 -4.36
C GLU A 106 -13.15 2.12 -4.31
N ARG A 107 -12.23 2.27 -3.36
CA ARG A 107 -11.33 3.44 -3.30
C ARG A 107 -10.48 3.58 -4.56
N LEU A 108 -9.94 2.46 -5.06
CA LEU A 108 -9.18 2.45 -6.30
C LEU A 108 -10.03 2.81 -7.52
N ASN A 109 -11.31 2.41 -7.55
CA ASN A 109 -12.26 2.82 -8.60
C ASN A 109 -12.55 4.32 -8.58
N ARG A 110 -12.43 4.99 -7.43
CA ARG A 110 -12.49 6.46 -7.29
C ARG A 110 -11.15 7.12 -7.66
N LEU A 111 -10.03 6.49 -7.34
CA LEU A 111 -8.68 7.03 -7.58
C LEU A 111 -8.29 7.05 -9.06
N VAL A 112 -8.53 5.96 -9.79
CA VAL A 112 -8.17 5.83 -11.22
C VAL A 112 -8.70 6.99 -12.09
N PRO A 113 -9.99 7.39 -12.02
CA PRO A 113 -10.48 8.51 -12.84
C PRO A 113 -9.87 9.85 -12.44
N GLU A 114 -9.52 10.07 -11.17
CA GLU A 114 -8.84 11.30 -10.74
C GLU A 114 -7.42 11.38 -11.31
N VAL A 115 -6.67 10.27 -11.27
CA VAL A 115 -5.34 10.16 -11.90
C VAL A 115 -5.43 10.45 -13.40
N ALA A 116 -6.37 9.82 -14.10
CA ALA A 116 -6.60 10.05 -15.53
C ALA A 116 -6.98 11.51 -15.82
N SER A 117 -7.82 12.11 -14.96
CA SER A 117 -8.21 13.52 -15.07
C SER A 117 -7.00 14.45 -14.90
N ARG A 118 -6.13 14.17 -13.92
CA ARG A 118 -4.94 14.97 -13.66
C ARG A 118 -3.95 14.94 -14.82
N LEU A 119 -3.71 13.76 -15.40
CA LEU A 119 -2.85 13.58 -16.59
C LEU A 119 -3.43 14.31 -17.80
N ARG A 120 -4.75 14.24 -18.01
CA ARG A 120 -5.43 15.00 -19.07
C ARG A 120 -5.27 16.51 -18.89
N ILE A 121 -5.43 17.04 -17.68
CA ILE A 121 -5.22 18.47 -17.40
C ILE A 121 -3.77 18.91 -17.70
N MET A 122 -2.78 18.07 -17.39
CA MET A 122 -1.37 18.35 -17.75
C MET A 122 -1.23 18.49 -19.26
N ARG A 123 -1.76 17.53 -20.02
CA ARG A 123 -1.73 17.54 -21.49
C ARG A 123 -2.44 18.76 -22.07
N GLU A 124 -3.67 19.04 -21.63
CA GLU A 124 -4.42 20.25 -22.03
C GLU A 124 -3.61 21.53 -21.81
N THR A 125 -2.88 21.62 -20.69
CA THR A 125 -2.07 22.80 -20.39
C THR A 125 -0.84 22.91 -21.30
N MET A 126 -0.20 21.78 -21.64
CA MET A 126 0.91 21.76 -22.61
C MET A 126 0.43 22.09 -24.02
N ASP A 127 -0.72 21.58 -24.44
CA ASP A 127 -1.31 21.89 -25.75
C ASP A 127 -1.63 23.40 -25.87
N VAL A 128 -2.16 24.02 -24.81
CA VAL A 128 -2.39 25.47 -24.76
C VAL A 128 -1.08 26.24 -24.83
N TYR A 129 -0.04 25.77 -24.15
CA TYR A 129 1.29 26.37 -24.22
C TYR A 129 1.85 26.36 -25.64
N ASP A 130 1.76 25.22 -26.32
CA ASP A 130 2.28 25.05 -27.68
C ASP A 130 1.52 25.91 -28.70
N GLN A 131 0.22 26.11 -28.50
CA GLN A 131 -0.64 26.85 -29.44
C GLN A 131 -0.69 28.36 -29.18
N GLN A 132 -0.68 28.77 -27.90
CA GLN A 132 -1.01 30.14 -27.47
C GLN A 132 0.08 30.76 -26.59
N GLY A 133 1.12 30.00 -26.24
CA GLY A 133 2.25 30.45 -25.45
C GLY A 133 2.01 30.48 -23.94
N PHE A 134 3.04 30.88 -23.21
CA PHE A 134 3.09 30.85 -21.74
C PHE A 134 1.95 31.59 -21.05
N ALA A 135 1.53 32.75 -21.57
CA ALA A 135 0.50 33.57 -20.94
C ALA A 135 -0.86 32.85 -20.87
N ALA A 136 -1.24 32.14 -21.93
CA ALA A 136 -2.47 31.35 -21.97
C ALA A 136 -2.38 30.11 -21.09
N ALA A 137 -1.25 29.39 -21.14
CA ALA A 137 -1.02 28.22 -20.29
C ALA A 137 -1.06 28.60 -18.79
N ARG A 138 -0.52 29.76 -18.42
CA ARG A 138 -0.61 30.30 -17.06
C ARG A 138 -2.06 30.52 -16.63
N GLN A 139 -2.94 31.05 -17.49
CA GLN A 139 -4.35 31.22 -17.16
C GLN A 139 -5.04 29.86 -16.91
N HIS A 140 -4.69 28.83 -17.68
CA HIS A 140 -5.15 27.47 -17.42
C HIS A 140 -4.72 26.94 -16.05
N VAL A 141 -3.46 27.15 -15.66
CA VAL A 141 -2.96 26.74 -14.34
C VAL A 141 -3.66 27.49 -13.21
N LEU A 142 -3.92 28.79 -13.39
CA LEU A 142 -4.61 29.64 -12.40
C LEU A 142 -6.09 29.28 -12.18
N THR A 143 -6.66 28.37 -12.96
CA THR A 143 -8.00 27.82 -12.68
C THR A 143 -8.03 26.88 -11.48
N ASP A 144 -6.85 26.51 -10.94
CA ASP A 144 -6.67 25.56 -9.84
C ASP A 144 -7.27 24.16 -10.08
N ARG A 145 -7.76 23.87 -11.29
CA ARG A 145 -8.34 22.56 -11.65
C ARG A 145 -7.33 21.43 -11.43
N GLY A 146 -6.08 21.62 -11.85
CA GLY A 146 -5.01 20.65 -11.64
C GLY A 146 -4.65 20.43 -10.16
N LYS A 147 -4.70 21.51 -9.36
CA LYS A 147 -4.45 21.46 -7.92
C LYS A 147 -5.55 20.68 -7.20
N ASN A 148 -6.82 21.02 -7.45
CA ASN A 148 -7.96 20.40 -6.80
C ASN A 148 -8.02 18.88 -7.07
N VAL A 149 -7.74 18.46 -8.31
CA VAL A 149 -7.65 17.03 -8.65
C VAL A 149 -6.46 16.37 -7.95
N MET A 150 -5.30 17.02 -7.88
CA MET A 150 -4.15 16.44 -7.17
C MET A 150 -4.40 16.32 -5.67
N ASP A 151 -5.10 17.26 -5.06
CA ASP A 151 -5.48 17.20 -3.64
C ASP A 151 -6.47 16.05 -3.39
N ALA A 152 -7.44 15.84 -4.28
CA ALA A 152 -8.33 14.67 -4.23
C ALA A 152 -7.59 13.33 -4.38
N ILE A 153 -6.57 13.26 -5.26
CA ILE A 153 -5.69 12.09 -5.39
C ILE A 153 -4.97 11.81 -4.06
N ARG A 154 -4.37 12.84 -3.44
CA ARG A 154 -3.67 12.70 -2.15
C ARG A 154 -4.61 12.22 -1.05
N GLU A 155 -5.82 12.78 -0.98
CA GLU A 155 -6.82 12.38 0.01
C GLU A 155 -7.24 10.91 -0.14
N LEU A 156 -7.46 10.45 -1.37
CA LEU A 156 -7.81 9.05 -1.68
C LEU A 156 -6.65 8.11 -1.35
N VAL A 157 -5.43 8.46 -1.72
CA VAL A 157 -4.24 7.68 -1.37
C VAL A 157 -4.08 7.59 0.15
N ASP A 158 -4.21 8.71 0.86
CA ASP A 158 -4.16 8.73 2.32
C ASP A 158 -5.26 7.89 2.97
N GLU A 159 -6.46 7.85 2.37
CA GLU A 159 -7.56 7.00 2.82
C GLU A 159 -7.18 5.51 2.68
N MET A 160 -6.64 5.11 1.53
CA MET A 160 -6.19 3.75 1.27
C MET A 160 -5.04 3.35 2.19
N GLN A 161 -4.04 4.21 2.37
CA GLN A 161 -2.91 3.95 3.27
C GLN A 161 -3.33 3.82 4.73
N ARG A 162 -4.30 4.64 5.19
CA ARG A 162 -4.83 4.55 6.56
C ARG A 162 -5.51 3.21 6.80
N ALA A 163 -6.28 2.71 5.84
CA ALA A 163 -6.90 1.40 5.94
C ALA A 163 -5.85 0.28 6.14
N GLU A 164 -4.77 0.29 5.36
CA GLU A 164 -3.67 -0.68 5.50
C GLU A 164 -2.96 -0.55 6.86
N ARG A 165 -2.69 0.69 7.31
CA ARG A 165 -2.02 0.93 8.59
C ARG A 165 -2.86 0.54 9.79
N THR A 166 -4.20 0.67 9.73
CA THR A 166 -5.08 0.17 10.79
C THR A 166 -4.97 -1.34 10.94
N VAL A 167 -4.91 -2.09 9.84
CA VAL A 167 -4.67 -3.55 9.87
C VAL A 167 -3.34 -3.86 10.56
N LEU A 168 -2.27 -3.11 10.25
CA LEU A 168 -0.96 -3.29 10.88
C LEU A 168 -0.98 -3.01 12.40
N LEU A 169 -1.66 -1.95 12.84
CA LEU A 169 -1.70 -1.53 14.25
C LEU A 169 -2.51 -2.49 15.13
N ASP A 170 -3.68 -2.93 14.67
CA ASP A 170 -4.50 -3.91 15.40
C ASP A 170 -3.73 -5.22 15.63
N ARG A 171 -2.89 -5.62 14.65
CA ARG A 171 -2.06 -6.83 14.72
C ARG A 171 -0.88 -6.68 15.69
N SER A 172 -0.22 -5.53 15.69
CA SER A 172 0.86 -5.23 16.65
C SER A 172 0.37 -5.33 18.10
N SER A 173 -0.81 -4.76 18.39
CA SER A 173 -1.44 -4.84 19.71
C SER A 173 -1.78 -6.28 20.14
N ALA A 174 -2.32 -7.08 19.21
CA ALA A 174 -2.64 -8.49 19.46
C ALA A 174 -1.39 -9.34 19.71
N ALA A 175 -0.28 -9.07 19.00
CA ALA A 175 1.00 -9.74 19.19
C ALA A 175 1.61 -9.43 20.58
N HIS A 176 1.54 -8.17 21.03
CA HIS A 176 2.02 -7.78 22.35
C HIS A 176 1.22 -8.42 23.50
N THR A 177 -0.11 -8.51 23.36
CA THR A 177 -0.98 -9.12 24.38
C THR A 177 -0.76 -10.62 24.50
N SER A 178 -0.55 -11.31 23.37
CA SER A 178 -0.29 -12.75 23.36
C SER A 178 1.05 -13.09 24.00
N ALA A 179 2.09 -12.27 23.78
CA ALA A 179 3.40 -12.47 24.40
C ALA A 179 3.35 -12.37 25.94
N GLN A 180 2.48 -11.50 26.49
CA GLN A 180 2.33 -11.33 27.94
C GLN A 180 1.56 -12.47 28.63
N LEU A 181 0.72 -13.21 27.90
CA LEU A 181 -0.03 -14.36 28.44
C LEU A 181 0.82 -15.64 28.52
N THR A 182 1.98 -15.67 27.86
CA THR A 182 2.92 -16.80 27.83
C THR A 182 4.06 -16.73 28.85
N LEU A 183 4.12 -15.68 29.69
CA LEU A 183 5.04 -15.56 30.83
C LEU A 183 4.32 -15.80 32.15
#